data_AF-A0A351T8M4-F1
#
_entry.id   AF-A0A351T8M4-F1
#
_cell.length_a   1.000
_cell.length_b   1.000
_cell.length_c   1.000
_cell.angle_alpha   90.00
_cell.angle_beta   90.00
_cell.angle_gamma   90.00
#
_symmetry.space_group_name_H-M   'P 1'
#
loop_
_entity.id
_entity.type
_entity.pdbx_description
1 polymer ?
#
loop_
_entity_poly.entity_id
_entity_poly.type
_entity_poly.pdbx_seq_one_letter_code
_entity_poly.pdbx_strand_id
1 'polypeptide(L)'
;ETLLSENGTIRRVRRHLTRLQESADLIGLPLHKTDLELLTAMQRVLAANGLQEGRAALRLTVSRGVGPRGLVPPVEAAATILITAAALGAPAASCSAMIAQTVRGSGTVSARVKSLNYLDSVLARREAAQRGVDEALMRNCHGRIAEASAANLFLVRDGGLVTPPVSEGALPGIQRAV
;
A
#
# COMPACT_ATOMS: atom_id res chain seq x y z
N GLU A 1 2.63 -2.19 -4.75
CA GLU A 1 3.37 -1.03 -4.19
C GLU A 1 2.86 0.31 -4.70
N THR A 2 3.13 1.39 -3.97
CA THR A 2 2.82 2.77 -4.41
C THR A 2 3.95 3.69 -4.02
N LEU A 3 4.59 4.31 -5.00
CA LEU A 3 5.81 5.08 -4.85
C LEU A 3 5.56 6.53 -5.24
N LEU A 4 6.16 7.45 -4.49
CA LEU A 4 6.21 8.86 -4.86
C LEU A 4 7.38 9.08 -5.83
N SER A 5 7.12 9.76 -6.95
CA SER A 5 8.13 10.38 -7.79
C SER A 5 8.12 11.88 -7.55
N GLU A 6 9.30 12.49 -7.41
CA GLU A 6 9.48 13.94 -7.35
C GLU A 6 10.56 14.34 -8.35
N ASN A 7 10.20 15.19 -9.32
CA ASN A 7 11.07 15.62 -10.40
C ASN A 7 11.79 14.42 -11.06
N GLY A 8 11.00 13.40 -11.43
CA GLY A 8 11.48 12.17 -12.08
C GLY A 8 12.22 11.20 -11.15
N THR A 9 12.49 11.58 -9.90
CA THR A 9 13.19 10.74 -8.93
C THR A 9 12.22 9.92 -8.09
N ILE A 10 12.26 8.61 -8.25
CA ILE A 10 11.43 7.67 -7.47
C ILE A 10 11.99 7.57 -6.04
N ARG A 11 11.19 7.98 -5.06
CA ARG A 11 11.59 8.02 -3.65
C ARG A 11 11.52 6.64 -3.00
N ARG A 12 12.51 6.35 -2.15
CA ARG A 12 12.57 5.14 -1.30
C ARG A 12 12.41 3.83 -2.07
N VAL A 13 12.81 3.81 -3.35
CA VAL A 13 12.56 2.68 -4.27
C VAL A 13 13.02 1.33 -3.69
N ARG A 14 14.23 1.27 -3.11
CA ARG A 14 14.75 0.05 -2.50
C ARG A 14 13.81 -0.50 -1.41
N ARG A 15 13.30 0.36 -0.53
CA ARG A 15 12.36 -0.07 0.53
C ARG A 15 11.03 -0.58 -0.03
N HIS A 16 10.55 0.03 -1.11
CA HIS A 16 9.33 -0.43 -1.80
C HIS A 16 9.54 -1.78 -2.47
N LEU A 17 10.65 -1.98 -3.19
CA LEU A 17 10.96 -3.23 -3.85
C LEU A 17 11.26 -4.36 -2.85
N THR A 18 11.97 -4.08 -1.76
CA THR A 18 12.15 -5.02 -0.65
C THR A 18 10.81 -5.47 -0.08
N ARG A 19 9.91 -4.53 0.26
CA ARG A 19 8.58 -4.89 0.79
C ARG A 19 7.71 -5.64 -0.22
N LEU A 20 7.85 -5.34 -1.51
CA LEU A 20 7.18 -6.07 -2.59
C LEU A 20 7.67 -7.52 -2.65
N GLN A 21 8.98 -7.74 -2.60
CA GLN A 21 9.58 -9.07 -2.62
C GLN A 21 9.17 -9.86 -1.38
N GLU A 22 9.28 -9.28 -0.19
CA GLU A 22 8.82 -9.91 1.07
C GLU A 22 7.33 -10.29 1.02
N SER A 23 6.50 -9.40 0.46
CA SER A 23 5.07 -9.66 0.25
C SER A 23 4.83 -10.80 -0.73
N ALA A 24 5.61 -10.88 -1.80
CA ALA A 24 5.52 -11.93 -2.83
C ALA A 24 5.95 -13.29 -2.25
N ASP A 25 7.08 -13.34 -1.55
CA ASP A 25 7.60 -14.54 -0.91
C ASP A 25 6.61 -15.11 0.11
N LEU A 26 6.02 -14.24 0.95
CA LEU A 26 5.08 -14.65 1.99
C LEU A 26 3.80 -15.29 1.44
N ILE A 27 3.41 -14.98 0.20
CA ILE A 27 2.23 -15.56 -0.48
C ILE A 27 2.62 -16.54 -1.60
N GLY A 28 3.92 -16.88 -1.70
CA GLY A 28 4.46 -17.75 -2.74
C GLY A 28 4.20 -17.25 -4.17
N LEU A 29 4.21 -15.93 -4.41
CA LEU A 29 4.06 -15.33 -5.73
C LEU A 29 5.43 -15.25 -6.42
N PRO A 30 5.61 -15.86 -7.60
CA PRO A 30 6.89 -15.85 -8.31
C PRO A 30 7.09 -14.54 -9.08
N LEU A 31 7.77 -13.54 -8.49
CA LEU A 31 7.97 -12.23 -9.12
C LEU A 31 8.89 -12.29 -10.36
N HIS A 32 9.94 -13.11 -10.31
CA HIS A 32 10.92 -13.32 -11.39
C HIS A 32 11.40 -12.03 -12.11
N LYS A 33 11.60 -10.95 -11.34
CA LYS A 33 12.17 -9.69 -11.82
C LYS A 33 13.17 -9.13 -10.84
N THR A 34 14.23 -8.57 -11.40
CA THR A 34 15.24 -7.85 -10.64
C THR A 34 14.75 -6.44 -10.29
N ASP A 35 15.31 -5.87 -9.22
CA ASP A 35 15.05 -4.48 -8.83
C ASP A 35 15.36 -3.50 -9.96
N LEU A 36 16.41 -3.77 -10.74
CA LEU A 36 16.82 -2.94 -11.86
C LEU A 36 15.78 -2.96 -13.00
N GLU A 37 15.27 -4.15 -13.37
CA GLU A 37 14.21 -4.26 -14.38
C GLU A 37 12.96 -3.48 -13.96
N LEU A 38 12.54 -3.61 -12.70
CA LEU A 38 11.37 -2.90 -12.17
C LEU A 38 11.60 -1.39 -12.13
N LEU A 39 12.78 -0.94 -11.70
CA LEU A 39 13.15 0.48 -11.69
C LEU A 39 13.14 1.06 -13.10
N THR A 40 13.79 0.39 -14.07
CA THR A 40 13.81 0.82 -15.46
C THR A 40 12.40 0.89 -16.04
N ALA A 41 11.54 -0.08 -15.75
CA ALA A 41 10.15 -0.07 -16.20
C ALA A 41 9.36 1.11 -15.60
N MET A 42 9.51 1.39 -14.30
CA MET A 42 8.85 2.54 -13.66
C MET A 42 9.32 3.88 -14.25
N GLN A 43 10.62 4.03 -14.53
CA GLN A 43 11.17 5.23 -15.18
C GLN A 43 10.61 5.43 -16.60
N ARG A 44 10.49 4.35 -17.38
CA ARG A 44 9.86 4.39 -18.71
C ARG A 44 8.41 4.84 -18.64
N VAL A 45 7.65 4.38 -17.65
CA VAL A 45 6.25 4.78 -17.46
C VAL A 45 6.14 6.26 -17.09
N LEU A 46 7.00 6.78 -16.21
CA LEU A 46 7.04 8.22 -15.93
C LEU A 46 7.31 9.03 -17.20
N ALA A 47 8.31 8.63 -17.98
CA ALA A 47 8.70 9.33 -19.20
C ALA A 47 7.59 9.32 -20.26
N ALA A 48 6.95 8.16 -20.47
CA ALA A 48 5.86 8.01 -21.43
C ALA A 48 4.61 8.84 -21.08
N ASN A 49 4.44 9.22 -19.81
CA ASN A 49 3.32 10.05 -19.35
C ASN A 49 3.69 11.53 -19.17
N GLY A 50 4.92 11.96 -19.50
CA GLY A 50 5.35 13.35 -19.28
C GLY A 50 5.48 13.72 -17.80
N LEU A 51 5.72 12.74 -16.91
CA LEU A 51 5.75 12.91 -15.45
C LEU A 51 7.18 12.97 -14.90
N GLN A 52 8.11 13.56 -15.66
CA GLN A 52 9.49 13.80 -15.25
C GLN A 52 9.65 15.03 -14.34
N GLU A 53 8.64 15.89 -14.25
CA GLU A 53 8.63 17.10 -13.42
C GLU A 53 7.48 17.06 -12.40
N GLY A 54 7.64 17.79 -11.29
CA GLY A 54 6.63 17.86 -10.25
C GLY A 54 6.48 16.56 -9.45
N ARG A 55 5.27 16.30 -8.94
CA ARG A 55 4.97 15.14 -8.10
C ARG A 55 4.08 14.17 -8.85
N ALA A 56 4.40 12.88 -8.76
CA ALA A 56 3.59 11.82 -9.35
C ALA A 56 3.52 10.59 -8.44
N ALA A 57 2.40 9.88 -8.50
CA ALA A 57 2.21 8.59 -7.85
C ALA A 57 2.40 7.48 -8.88
N LEU A 58 3.36 6.57 -8.62
CA LEU A 58 3.56 5.33 -9.36
C LEU A 58 2.88 4.18 -8.62
N ARG A 59 2.04 3.42 -9.31
CA ARG A 59 1.45 2.18 -8.80
C ARG A 59 2.09 1.00 -9.52
N LEU A 60 2.85 0.20 -8.78
CA LEU A 60 3.39 -1.09 -9.23
C LEU A 60 2.52 -2.21 -8.67
N THR A 61 1.80 -2.91 -9.53
CA THR A 61 0.92 -4.03 -9.19
C THR A 61 1.46 -5.31 -9.80
N VAL A 62 1.51 -6.38 -9.01
CA VAL A 62 1.93 -7.70 -9.47
C VAL A 62 0.81 -8.67 -9.18
N SER A 63 0.38 -9.42 -10.18
CA SER A 63 -0.53 -10.56 -10.03
C SER A 63 0.21 -11.86 -10.32
N ARG A 64 -0.33 -12.99 -9.87
CA ARG A 64 0.20 -14.33 -10.15
C ARG A 64 0.16 -14.69 -11.65
N GLY A 65 -0.59 -13.93 -12.44
CA GLY A 65 -0.85 -14.20 -13.85
C GLY A 65 -2.02 -15.14 -14.06
N VAL A 66 -2.06 -15.71 -15.26
CA VAL A 66 -3.11 -16.64 -15.71
C VAL A 66 -2.95 -17.98 -15.01
N GLY A 67 -4.07 -18.64 -14.68
CA GLY A 67 -4.08 -19.96 -14.07
C GLY A 67 -5.39 -20.71 -14.31
N PRO A 68 -5.44 -22.01 -13.99
CA PRO A 68 -6.65 -22.82 -14.10
C PRO A 68 -7.70 -22.39 -13.07
N ARG A 69 -8.95 -22.82 -13.27
CA ARG A 69 -10.03 -22.61 -12.29
C ARG A 69 -9.72 -23.35 -10.99
N GLY A 70 -9.73 -22.63 -9.87
CA GLY A 70 -9.54 -23.18 -8.53
C GLY A 70 -8.75 -22.22 -7.65
N LEU A 71 -8.57 -22.58 -6.37
CA LEU A 71 -7.78 -21.77 -5.42
C LEU A 71 -6.31 -22.21 -5.34
N VAL A 72 -6.00 -23.43 -5.81
CA VAL A 72 -4.63 -23.94 -5.82
C VAL A 72 -3.83 -23.21 -6.90
N PRO A 73 -2.72 -22.52 -6.54
CA PRO A 73 -1.84 -21.89 -7.52
C PRO A 73 -1.31 -22.91 -8.54
N PRO A 74 -1.13 -22.51 -9.82
CA PRO A 74 -0.46 -23.38 -10.78
C PRO A 74 1.00 -23.61 -10.37
N VAL A 75 1.54 -24.79 -10.73
CA VAL A 75 2.94 -25.16 -10.47
C VAL A 75 3.89 -24.17 -11.14
N GLU A 76 3.60 -23.82 -12.39
CA GLU A 76 4.29 -22.79 -13.13
C GLU A 76 3.37 -21.57 -13.29
N ALA A 77 3.79 -20.42 -12.77
CA ALA A 77 3.06 -19.17 -12.89
C ALA A 77 3.96 -18.09 -13.46
N ALA A 78 3.46 -17.36 -14.45
CA ALA A 78 4.12 -16.18 -15.00
C ALA A 78 3.45 -14.93 -14.41
N ALA A 79 4.12 -14.28 -13.45
CA ALA A 79 3.59 -13.07 -12.84
C ALA A 79 3.34 -11.98 -13.89
N THR A 80 2.19 -11.31 -13.77
CA THR A 80 1.86 -10.15 -14.60
C THR A 80 2.15 -8.88 -13.81
N ILE A 81 2.88 -7.96 -14.43
CA ILE A 81 3.27 -6.68 -13.83
C ILE A 81 2.54 -5.56 -14.55
N LEU A 82 1.79 -4.76 -13.79
CA LEU A 82 1.15 -3.55 -14.25
C LEU A 82 1.75 -2.36 -13.51
N ILE A 83 2.23 -1.37 -14.28
CA ILE A 83 2.73 -0.11 -13.75
C ILE A 83 1.88 1.01 -14.32
N THR A 84 1.30 1.83 -13.45
CA THR A 84 0.60 3.05 -13.84
C THR A 84 1.19 4.25 -13.11
N ALA A 85 1.04 5.44 -13.69
CA ALA A 85 1.48 6.69 -13.09
C ALA A 85 0.38 7.75 -13.25
N ALA A 86 0.28 8.64 -12.27
CA ALA A 86 -0.59 9.80 -12.32
C ALA A 86 0.09 11.00 -11.65
N ALA A 87 -0.15 12.20 -12.17
CA ALA A 87 0.24 13.43 -11.51
C ALA A 87 -0.41 13.53 -10.11
N LEU A 88 0.31 14.08 -9.14
CA LEU A 88 -0.14 14.19 -7.77
C LEU A 88 -0.08 15.66 -7.32
N GLY A 89 -1.22 16.20 -6.89
CA GLY A 89 -1.31 17.52 -6.28
C GLY A 89 -0.62 17.58 -4.91
N ALA A 90 -0.46 18.79 -4.37
CA ALA A 90 0.00 18.99 -3.00
C ALA A 90 -0.86 18.18 -2.00
N PRO A 91 -0.26 17.58 -0.95
CA PRO A 91 -1.05 16.93 0.07
C PRO A 91 -1.93 17.96 0.77
N ALA A 92 -3.12 17.55 1.21
CA ALA A 92 -3.97 18.40 2.03
C ALA A 92 -3.28 18.73 3.36
N ALA A 93 -3.48 19.96 3.86
CA ALA A 93 -2.90 20.40 5.14
C ALA A 93 -3.54 19.70 6.35
N SER A 94 -4.81 19.32 6.23
CA SER A 94 -5.55 18.58 7.26
C SER A 94 -6.53 17.61 6.61
N CYS A 95 -7.05 16.67 7.40
CA CYS A 95 -7.94 15.60 6.97
C CYS A 95 -8.88 15.29 8.13
N SER A 96 -10.18 15.25 7.86
CA SER A 96 -11.19 14.81 8.82
C SER A 96 -11.25 13.27 8.86
N ALA A 97 -11.39 12.69 10.05
CA ALA A 97 -11.44 11.23 10.19
C ALA A 97 -12.50 10.77 11.19
N MET A 98 -13.05 9.57 10.95
CA MET A 98 -13.94 8.87 11.88
C MET A 98 -13.37 7.49 12.24
N ILE A 99 -13.83 6.92 13.35
CA ILE A 99 -13.57 5.51 13.65
C ILE A 99 -14.60 4.65 12.91
N ALA A 100 -14.12 3.74 12.06
CA ALA A 100 -14.96 2.82 11.30
C ALA A 100 -15.55 1.70 12.18
N GLN A 101 -16.70 1.19 11.75
CA GLN A 101 -17.27 -0.07 12.23
C GLN A 101 -16.54 -1.27 11.62
N THR A 102 -16.07 -1.14 10.36
CA THR A 102 -15.23 -2.15 9.71
C THR A 102 -14.00 -2.47 10.57
N VAL A 103 -13.82 -3.76 10.85
CA VAL A 103 -12.70 -4.30 11.62
C VAL A 103 -11.69 -4.92 10.68
N ARG A 104 -10.42 -4.57 10.88
CA ARG A 104 -9.29 -5.18 10.18
C ARG A 104 -8.82 -6.43 10.94
N GLY A 105 -8.47 -7.48 10.20
CA GLY A 105 -7.75 -8.61 10.79
C GLY A 105 -6.43 -8.18 11.44
N SER A 106 -6.12 -8.75 12.61
CA SER A 106 -4.78 -8.64 13.24
C SER A 106 -4.09 -10.01 13.25
N GLY A 107 -2.76 -10.02 13.21
CA GLY A 107 -1.96 -11.26 13.21
C GLY A 107 -2.00 -12.09 11.92
N THR A 108 -2.87 -11.75 10.95
CA THR A 108 -2.99 -12.47 9.68
C THR A 108 -1.90 -12.08 8.67
N VAL A 109 -1.62 -12.97 7.72
CA VAL A 109 -0.77 -12.66 6.56
C VAL A 109 -1.35 -11.49 5.75
N SER A 110 -2.67 -11.42 5.60
CA SER A 110 -3.35 -10.35 4.87
C SER A 110 -3.11 -8.96 5.45
N ALA A 111 -2.94 -8.85 6.77
CA ALA A 111 -2.64 -7.57 7.41
C ALA A 111 -1.19 -7.10 7.17
N ARG A 112 -0.26 -8.04 6.95
CA ARG A 112 1.17 -7.78 6.73
C ARG A 112 1.52 -7.55 5.26
N VAL A 113 0.74 -8.12 4.33
CA VAL A 113 0.99 -8.06 2.89
C VAL A 113 0.20 -6.91 2.27
N LYS A 114 0.87 -6.04 1.50
CA LYS A 114 0.19 -5.01 0.69
C LYS A 114 -0.40 -5.63 -0.58
N SER A 115 -1.45 -6.43 -0.41
CA SER A 115 -2.11 -7.20 -1.48
C SER A 115 -3.21 -6.42 -2.20
N LEU A 116 -3.85 -7.06 -3.19
CA LEU A 116 -5.05 -6.56 -3.86
C LEU A 116 -6.34 -6.80 -3.05
N ASN A 117 -6.28 -7.54 -1.95
CA ASN A 117 -7.41 -7.80 -1.06
C ASN A 117 -7.66 -6.58 -0.15
N TYR A 118 -8.18 -5.50 -0.73
CA TYR A 118 -8.40 -4.21 -0.06
C TYR A 118 -9.83 -4.00 0.43
N LEU A 119 -10.65 -5.06 0.49
CA LEU A 119 -12.09 -4.94 0.79
C LEU A 119 -12.36 -4.23 2.13
N ASP A 120 -11.65 -4.60 3.20
CA ASP A 120 -11.79 -3.94 4.51
C ASP A 120 -11.53 -2.43 4.42
N SER A 121 -10.41 -2.04 3.78
CA SER A 121 -10.09 -0.62 3.55
C SER A 121 -11.15 0.08 2.69
N VAL A 122 -11.68 -0.59 1.66
CA VAL A 122 -12.74 -0.03 0.79
C VAL A 122 -14.03 0.19 1.57
N LEU A 123 -14.44 -0.77 2.41
CA LEU A 123 -15.64 -0.64 3.25
C LEU A 123 -15.47 0.47 4.30
N ALA A 124 -14.32 0.52 4.98
CA ALA A 124 -14.02 1.58 5.92
C ALA A 124 -14.05 2.97 5.25
N ARG A 125 -13.45 3.10 4.05
CA ARG A 125 -13.47 4.35 3.30
C ARG A 125 -14.88 4.75 2.85
N ARG A 126 -15.72 3.77 2.51
CA ARG A 126 -17.13 3.99 2.18
C ARG A 126 -17.92 4.50 3.39
N GLU A 127 -17.70 3.97 4.59
CA GLU A 127 -18.32 4.49 5.82
C GLU A 127 -17.95 5.96 6.05
N ALA A 128 -16.66 6.31 5.90
CA ALA A 128 -16.18 7.68 6.00
C ALA A 128 -16.87 8.61 4.99
N ALA A 129 -16.94 8.18 3.72
CA ALA A 129 -17.61 8.94 2.66
C ALA A 129 -19.11 9.17 2.96
N GLN A 130 -19.81 8.15 3.49
CA GLN A 130 -21.21 8.27 3.88
C GLN A 130 -21.46 9.27 5.01
N ARG A 131 -20.44 9.56 5.83
CA ARG A 131 -20.50 10.58 6.88
C ARG A 131 -19.87 11.92 6.49
N GLY A 132 -19.46 12.08 5.22
CA GLY A 132 -18.86 13.30 4.73
C GLY A 132 -17.47 13.59 5.31
N VAL A 133 -16.71 12.57 5.73
CA VAL A 133 -15.34 12.72 6.23
C VAL A 133 -14.30 12.11 5.30
N ASP A 134 -13.08 12.62 5.40
CA ASP A 134 -11.99 12.33 4.46
C ASP A 134 -11.33 10.97 4.70
N GLU A 135 -11.40 10.41 5.90
CA GLU A 135 -10.73 9.15 6.22
C GLU A 135 -11.43 8.36 7.33
N ALA A 136 -11.15 7.06 7.38
CA ALA A 136 -11.62 6.13 8.39
C ALA A 136 -10.43 5.49 9.11
N LEU A 137 -10.46 5.54 10.45
CA LEU A 137 -9.57 4.82 11.34
C LEU A 137 -10.19 3.45 11.62
N MET A 138 -9.46 2.39 11.26
CA MET A 138 -9.91 1.02 11.46
C MET A 138 -9.41 0.47 12.79
N ARG A 139 -10.30 -0.27 13.45
CA ARG A 139 -9.95 -1.06 14.64
C ARG A 139 -9.56 -2.48 14.25
N ASN A 140 -8.79 -3.13 15.10
CA ASN A 140 -8.57 -4.55 15.03
C ASN A 140 -9.60 -5.34 15.84
N CYS A 141 -9.48 -6.67 15.83
CA CYS A 141 -10.38 -7.58 16.54
C CYS A 141 -10.36 -7.44 18.07
N HIS A 142 -9.38 -6.72 18.65
CA HIS A 142 -9.33 -6.38 20.07
C HIS A 142 -9.94 -5.01 20.37
N GLY A 143 -10.54 -4.33 19.38
CA GLY A 143 -11.12 -3.00 19.51
C GLY A 143 -10.12 -1.85 19.55
N ARG A 144 -8.82 -2.12 19.36
CA ARG A 144 -7.75 -1.10 19.33
C ARG A 144 -7.57 -0.53 17.93
N ILE A 145 -7.13 0.72 17.82
CA ILE A 145 -6.83 1.33 16.51
C ILE A 145 -5.60 0.66 15.89
N ALA A 146 -5.75 0.21 14.64
CA ALA A 146 -4.67 -0.42 13.88
C ALA A 146 -4.03 0.58 12.91
N GLU A 147 -4.80 1.10 11.95
CA GLU A 147 -4.37 2.11 10.99
C GLU A 147 -5.57 2.80 10.34
N ALA A 148 -5.34 3.81 9.50
CA ALA A 148 -6.37 4.38 8.64
C ALA A 148 -6.59 3.50 7.39
N SER A 149 -7.65 3.77 6.61
CA SER A 149 -7.96 2.94 5.43
C SER A 149 -6.83 2.93 4.38
N ALA A 150 -6.07 4.03 4.26
CA ALA A 150 -4.97 4.18 3.32
C ALA A 150 -3.63 4.65 3.92
N ALA A 151 -3.52 4.81 5.26
CA ALA A 151 -2.33 5.37 5.91
C ALA A 151 -2.09 4.79 7.32
N ASN A 152 -0.83 4.82 7.78
CA ASN A 152 -0.55 4.58 9.20
C ASN A 152 -0.91 5.80 10.04
N LEU A 153 -1.20 5.59 11.33
CA LEU A 153 -1.58 6.63 12.27
C LEU A 153 -0.44 6.94 13.25
N PHE A 154 -0.26 8.23 13.55
CA PHE A 154 0.58 8.72 14.64
C PHE A 154 -0.23 9.69 15.50
N LEU A 155 -0.01 9.65 16.81
CA LEU A 155 -0.57 10.56 17.80
C LEU A 155 0.59 11.30 18.48
N VAL A 156 0.55 12.63 18.47
CA VAL A 156 1.41 13.45 19.32
C VAL A 156 0.70 13.62 20.66
N ARG A 157 1.35 13.19 21.74
CA ARG A 157 0.80 13.29 23.09
C ARG A 157 1.94 13.46 24.09
N ASP A 158 1.78 14.42 25.01
CA ASP A 158 2.72 14.65 26.11
C ASP A 158 4.18 14.83 25.64
N GLY A 159 4.39 15.51 24.51
CA GLY A 159 5.70 15.73 23.90
C GLY A 159 6.29 14.52 23.16
N GLY A 160 5.59 13.38 23.13
CA GLY A 160 6.01 12.16 22.45
C GLY A 160 5.14 11.81 21.24
N LEU A 161 5.63 10.87 20.43
CA LEU A 161 4.91 10.25 19.33
C LEU A 161 4.51 8.82 19.69
N VAL A 162 3.24 8.49 19.47
CA VAL A 162 2.69 7.14 19.66
C VAL A 162 2.10 6.66 18.33
N THR A 163 2.37 5.41 17.96
CA THR A 163 1.79 4.78 16.77
C THR A 163 1.41 3.33 17.09
N PRO A 164 0.33 2.79 16.53
CA PRO A 164 0.02 1.37 16.67
C PRO A 164 1.20 0.47 16.22
N PRO A 165 1.49 -0.61 16.96
CA PRO A 165 2.50 -1.57 16.53
C PRO A 165 1.96 -2.42 15.37
N VAL A 166 2.87 -2.93 14.53
CA VAL A 166 2.52 -3.81 13.38
C VAL A 166 1.80 -5.08 13.84
N SER A 167 2.10 -5.56 15.05
CA SER A 167 1.42 -6.71 15.66
C SER A 167 -0.09 -6.51 15.85
N GLU A 168 -0.55 -5.25 15.95
CA GLU A 168 -1.96 -4.90 16.12
C GLU A 168 -2.70 -4.72 14.77
N GLY A 169 -2.07 -5.07 13.64
CA GLY A 169 -2.68 -5.09 12.31
C GLY A 169 -2.33 -3.90 11.40
N ALA A 170 -1.49 -2.97 11.88
CA ALA A 170 -0.94 -1.91 11.05
C ALA A 170 -0.01 -2.48 9.96
N LEU A 171 -0.15 -2.04 8.72
CA LEU A 171 0.79 -2.40 7.66
C LEU A 171 2.17 -1.80 8.02
N PRO A 172 3.29 -2.51 7.80
CA PRO A 172 4.63 -1.95 7.97
C PRO A 172 4.89 -0.89 6.87
N GLY A 173 4.40 0.32 7.11
CA GLY A 173 4.53 1.44 6.19
C GLY A 173 5.97 1.90 6.04
N ILE A 174 6.38 2.16 4.80
CA ILE A 174 7.72 2.65 4.51
C ILE A 174 7.94 4.05 5.09
N GLN A 175 6.93 4.92 5.02
CA GLN A 175 6.99 6.25 5.63
C GLN A 175 6.88 6.22 7.15
N ARG A 176 6.31 5.16 7.73
CA ARG A 176 6.26 4.94 9.19
C ARG A 176 7.63 4.55 9.75
N ALA A 177 8.48 3.93 8.94
CA ALA A 177 9.76 3.36 9.35
C ALA A 177 10.96 4.30 9.12
N VAL A 178 10.72 5.60 8.90
CA VAL A 178 11.72 6.64 8.64
C VAL A 178 11.48 7.84 9.53
#